data_AF-A0A7R7ZXL5-F1
#
_entry.id   AF-A0A7R7ZXL5-F1
#
_cell.length_a   1.000
_cell.length_b   1.000
_cell.length_c   1.000
_cell.angle_alpha   90.00
_cell.angle_beta   90.00
_cell.angle_gamma   90.00
#
_symmetry.space_group_name_H-M   'P 1'
#
loop_
_entity.id
_entity.type
_entity.pdbx_description
1 polymer ?
#
loop_
_entity_poly.entity_id
_entity_poly.type
_entity_poly.pdbx_seq_one_letter_code
_entity_poly.pdbx_strand_id
1 'polypeptide(L)'
;MKWPTTKNFGEIAGFKWSLFAHRFRYGGGTILNESGLVGDAQQNLIMKHVDIRTFLNHYLPRRIGTDMQALMRDLAPDSAMMRAKATVEQDPELRKAIQKRDAFSRRLQRRRKTTGRDSDRLAKLKRQVTNARNRLLYALRQRVREESDEEQAVLDIERQLAGTSLPDEEAKEQIQATEHLLPQQTSLIGKLMTWPTSLSVEDEWRRRNEATEAVRLYCDVLEGGPRRGRR
;
A
#
# COMPACT_ATOMS: atom_id res chain seq x y z
N MET A 1 34.40 18.48 -21.75
CA MET A 1 33.05 17.87 -21.76
C MET A 1 32.33 18.31 -20.50
N LYS A 2 31.39 19.28 -20.57
CA LYS A 2 30.63 19.75 -19.40
C LYS A 2 29.50 18.76 -19.15
N TRP A 3 29.52 18.04 -18.02
CA TRP A 3 28.43 17.15 -17.62
C TRP A 3 27.12 17.95 -17.56
N PRO A 4 25.98 17.41 -18.05
CA PRO A 4 24.69 18.05 -17.86
C PRO A 4 24.43 18.18 -16.35
N THR A 5 24.04 19.37 -15.90
CA THR A 5 23.57 19.56 -14.53
C THR A 5 22.38 18.63 -14.28
N THR A 6 22.20 18.15 -13.04
CA THR A 6 21.10 17.22 -12.68
C THR A 6 19.73 17.70 -13.14
N LYS A 7 19.54 19.02 -13.27
CA LYS A 7 18.33 19.64 -13.79
C LYS A 7 18.02 19.22 -15.25
N ASN A 8 19.02 19.23 -16.13
CA ASN A 8 18.88 18.83 -17.53
C ASN A 8 18.53 17.33 -17.65
N PHE A 9 19.08 16.49 -16.77
CA PHE A 9 18.76 15.06 -16.73
C PHE A 9 17.28 14.81 -16.36
N GLY A 10 16.72 15.64 -15.47
CA GLY A 10 15.31 15.54 -15.08
C GLY A 10 14.34 15.95 -16.17
N GLU A 11 14.71 16.97 -16.95
CA GLU A 11 13.95 17.44 -18.11
C GLU A 11 13.95 16.39 -19.23
N ILE A 12 15.09 15.74 -19.50
CA ILE A 12 15.20 14.65 -20.49
C ILE A 12 14.38 13.42 -20.07
N ALA A 13 14.38 13.06 -18.78
CA ALA A 13 13.62 11.93 -18.25
C ALA A 13 12.11 12.23 -18.08
N GLY A 14 11.63 13.42 -18.45
CA GLY A 14 10.21 13.79 -18.38
C GLY A 14 9.69 14.05 -16.96
N PHE A 15 10.57 14.24 -15.97
CA PHE A 15 10.12 14.54 -14.61
C PHE A 15 9.59 15.98 -14.52
N LYS A 16 8.35 16.14 -14.03
CA LYS A 16 7.64 17.43 -13.89
C LYS A 16 8.33 18.45 -12.96
N TRP A 17 9.40 18.06 -12.26
CA TRP A 17 10.13 18.89 -11.30
C TRP A 17 11.64 18.81 -11.54
N SER A 18 12.35 19.91 -11.29
CA SER A 18 13.82 19.96 -11.40
C SER A 18 14.49 18.90 -10.52
N LEU A 19 15.33 18.05 -11.12
CA LEU A 19 16.16 17.09 -10.38
C LEU A 19 17.38 17.80 -9.78
N PHE A 20 17.60 17.61 -8.47
CA PHE A 20 18.80 18.05 -7.76
C PHE A 20 19.18 17.03 -6.69
N ALA A 21 20.47 17.01 -6.32
CA ALA A 21 21.07 15.96 -5.49
C ALA A 21 20.31 15.68 -4.17
N HIS A 22 19.72 16.71 -3.55
CA HIS A 22 18.90 16.54 -2.36
C HIS A 22 17.68 15.63 -2.58
N ARG A 23 17.02 15.69 -3.74
CA ARG A 23 15.85 14.84 -4.05
C ARG A 23 16.24 13.36 -4.19
N PHE A 24 17.41 13.07 -4.76
CA PHE A 24 17.95 11.70 -4.79
C PHE A 24 18.30 11.21 -3.38
N ARG A 25 18.90 12.06 -2.54
CA ARG A 25 19.11 11.74 -1.12
C ARG A 25 17.82 11.55 -0.34
N TYR A 26 16.78 12.33 -0.64
CA TYR A 26 15.45 12.18 -0.04
C TYR A 26 14.79 10.85 -0.43
N GLY A 27 14.75 10.53 -1.72
CA GLY A 27 14.20 9.26 -2.19
C GLY A 27 15.02 8.06 -1.71
N GLY A 28 16.35 8.12 -1.85
CA GLY A 28 17.25 7.07 -1.37
C GLY A 28 17.17 6.86 0.14
N GLY A 29 17.12 7.95 0.93
CA GLY A 29 16.93 7.87 2.36
C GLY A 29 15.61 7.22 2.77
N THR A 30 14.52 7.52 2.04
CA THR A 30 13.21 6.88 2.23
C THR A 30 13.27 5.38 1.97
N ILE A 31 13.88 4.97 0.84
CA ILE A 31 14.04 3.55 0.48
C ILE A 31 14.87 2.80 1.54
N LEU A 32 15.98 3.38 1.99
CA LEU A 32 16.81 2.78 3.04
C LEU A 32 16.00 2.55 4.32
N ASN A 33 15.20 3.55 4.74
CA ASN A 33 14.36 3.47 5.94
C ASN A 33 13.24 2.43 5.84
N GLU A 34 12.55 2.38 4.70
CA GLU A 34 11.39 1.51 4.50
C GLU A 34 11.78 0.06 4.19
N SER A 35 13.00 -0.17 3.69
CA SER A 35 13.45 -1.51 3.31
C SER A 35 13.55 -2.50 4.48
N GLY A 36 13.73 -2.00 5.72
CA GLY A 36 14.02 -2.83 6.89
C GLY A 36 15.38 -3.54 6.85
N LEU A 37 16.14 -3.42 5.74
CA LEU A 37 17.44 -4.06 5.53
C LEU A 37 18.60 -3.25 6.08
N VAL A 38 18.37 -1.97 6.40
CA VAL A 38 19.41 -1.02 6.82
C VAL A 38 18.98 -0.39 8.15
N GLY A 39 19.72 -0.71 9.22
CA GLY A 39 19.47 -0.13 10.54
C GLY A 39 19.89 1.34 10.63
N ASP A 40 19.35 2.06 11.61
CA ASP A 40 19.56 3.51 11.80
C ASP A 40 21.03 3.94 11.81
N ALA A 41 21.91 3.15 12.44
CA ALA A 41 23.35 3.43 12.48
C ALA A 41 24.01 3.33 11.09
N GLN A 42 23.65 2.31 10.31
CA GLN A 42 24.14 2.13 8.94
C GLN A 42 23.56 3.19 8.00
N GLN A 43 22.28 3.53 8.17
CA GLN A 43 21.63 4.60 7.42
C GLN A 43 22.34 5.94 7.64
N ASN A 44 22.68 6.28 8.88
CA ASN A 44 23.44 7.49 9.20
C ASN A 44 24.85 7.45 8.59
N LEU A 45 25.53 6.31 8.59
CA LEU A 45 26.83 6.17 7.95
C LEU A 45 26.74 6.38 6.42
N ILE A 46 25.76 5.75 5.76
CA ILE A 46 25.51 5.87 4.31
C ILE A 46 25.18 7.31 3.93
N MET A 47 24.34 7.97 4.74
CA MET A 47 23.91 9.35 4.49
C MET A 47 24.93 10.40 4.99
N LYS A 48 25.99 9.95 5.67
CA LYS A 48 27.01 10.78 6.34
C LYS A 48 26.40 11.76 7.36
N HIS A 49 25.49 11.27 8.19
CA HIS A 49 24.92 12.01 9.30
C HIS A 49 25.63 11.66 10.60
N VAL A 50 25.94 12.68 11.41
CA VAL A 50 26.46 12.51 12.78
C VAL A 50 25.33 12.12 13.75
N ASP A 51 24.10 12.56 13.47
CA ASP A 51 22.93 12.35 14.32
C ASP A 51 21.72 11.97 13.46
N ILE A 52 20.96 10.96 13.91
CA ILE A 52 19.71 10.52 13.30
C ILE A 52 18.68 11.65 13.20
N ARG A 53 18.75 12.66 14.09
CA ARG A 53 17.87 13.84 14.02
C ARG A 53 17.93 14.56 12.67
N THR A 54 19.09 14.56 12.00
CA THR A 54 19.21 15.13 10.65
C THR A 54 18.38 14.33 9.65
N PHE A 55 18.39 12.99 9.76
CA PHE A 55 17.52 12.12 8.97
C PHE A 55 16.04 12.39 9.24
N LEU A 56 15.65 12.36 10.53
CA LEU A 56 14.25 12.55 10.94
C LEU A 56 13.67 13.91 10.51
N ASN A 57 14.48 14.96 10.52
CA ASN A 57 14.02 16.32 10.20
C ASN A 57 13.89 16.59 8.70
N HIS A 58 14.80 16.03 7.89
CA HIS A 58 14.99 16.41 6.49
C HIS A 58 14.66 15.31 5.48
N TYR A 59 14.68 14.04 5.89
CA TYR A 59 14.63 12.88 5.00
C TYR A 59 13.51 11.89 5.35
N LEU A 60 13.07 11.83 6.61
CA LEU A 60 11.91 11.00 6.98
C LEU A 60 10.61 11.59 6.40
N PRO A 61 9.83 10.80 5.63
CA PRO A 61 8.51 11.22 5.21
C PRO A 61 7.62 11.51 6.42
N ARG A 62 7.09 12.73 6.54
CA ARG A 62 6.13 13.11 7.62
C ARG A 62 4.72 12.53 7.43
N ARG A 63 4.58 11.58 6.51
CA ARG A 63 3.35 10.82 6.27
C ARG A 63 3.67 9.38 6.65
N ILE A 64 2.94 8.85 7.62
CA ILE A 64 2.96 7.41 7.92
C ILE A 64 2.27 6.74 6.73
N GLY A 65 3.08 6.25 5.78
CA GLY A 65 2.64 5.51 4.60
C GLY A 65 2.57 4.00 4.83
N THR A 66 2.96 3.55 6.02
CA THR A 66 2.86 2.17 6.46
C THR A 66 1.44 1.88 6.90
N ASP A 67 0.88 0.76 6.45
CA ASP A 67 -0.41 0.27 6.94
C ASP A 67 -0.23 -0.26 8.36
N MET A 68 -0.34 0.65 9.33
CA MET A 68 -0.15 0.33 10.75
C MET A 68 -1.15 -0.73 11.23
N GLN A 69 -2.33 -0.83 10.62
CA GLN A 69 -3.29 -1.87 10.98
C GLN A 69 -2.81 -3.24 10.48
N ALA A 70 -2.34 -3.33 9.24
CA ALA A 70 -1.77 -4.56 8.72
C ALA A 70 -0.53 -4.99 9.52
N LEU A 71 0.38 -4.05 9.80
CA LEU A 71 1.57 -4.28 10.63
C LEU A 71 1.23 -4.80 12.03
N MET A 72 0.25 -4.18 12.72
CA MET A 72 -0.18 -4.63 14.06
C MET A 72 -0.83 -6.02 14.06
N ARG A 73 -1.30 -6.49 12.90
CA ARG A 73 -1.98 -7.77 12.72
C ARG A 73 -1.09 -8.82 12.03
N ASP A 74 0.18 -8.49 11.78
CA ASP A 74 1.13 -9.31 11.02
C ASP A 74 0.61 -9.71 9.62
N LEU A 75 -0.09 -8.78 8.97
CA LEU A 75 -0.64 -8.94 7.63
C LEU A 75 0.18 -8.16 6.61
N ALA A 76 0.20 -8.66 5.37
CA ALA A 76 0.75 -7.90 4.25
C ALA A 76 -0.02 -6.57 4.09
N PRO A 77 0.67 -5.42 3.97
CA PRO A 77 0.01 -4.12 3.83
C PRO A 77 -0.81 -4.05 2.54
N ASP A 78 -2.02 -3.49 2.61
CA ASP A 78 -2.87 -3.29 1.42
C ASP A 78 -2.31 -2.14 0.57
N SER A 79 -1.32 -2.48 -0.24
CA SER A 79 -0.60 -1.54 -1.09
C SER A 79 -1.52 -0.87 -2.13
N ALA A 80 -2.59 -1.52 -2.56
CA ALA A 80 -3.57 -0.96 -3.48
C ALA A 80 -4.39 0.13 -2.79
N MET A 81 -4.97 -0.16 -1.62
CA MET A 81 -5.72 0.82 -0.85
C MET A 81 -4.84 1.98 -0.36
N MET A 82 -3.59 1.70 0.02
CA MET A 82 -2.64 2.74 0.42
C MET A 82 -2.28 3.66 -0.75
N ARG A 83 -2.06 3.13 -1.95
CA ARG A 83 -1.86 3.93 -3.17
C ARG A 83 -3.10 4.77 -3.50
N ALA A 84 -4.29 4.17 -3.42
CA ALA A 84 -5.54 4.88 -3.70
C ALA A 84 -5.80 6.04 -2.72
N LYS A 85 -5.52 5.84 -1.41
CA LYS A 85 -5.54 6.91 -0.40
C LYS A 85 -4.48 7.98 -0.66
N ALA A 86 -3.28 7.58 -1.07
CA ALA A 86 -2.21 8.51 -1.43
C ALA A 86 -2.60 9.41 -2.63
N THR A 87 -3.35 8.88 -3.60
CA THR A 87 -3.91 9.66 -4.72
C THR A 87 -4.87 10.74 -4.22
N VAL A 88 -5.78 10.41 -3.29
CA VAL A 88 -6.69 11.40 -2.69
C VAL A 88 -5.92 12.49 -1.94
N GLU A 89 -4.86 12.15 -1.23
CA GLU A 89 -3.99 13.12 -0.54
C GLU A 89 -3.21 14.04 -1.49
N GLN A 90 -3.10 13.67 -2.77
CA GLN A 90 -2.49 14.48 -3.82
C GLN A 90 -3.49 15.37 -4.56
N ASP A 91 -4.80 15.21 -4.30
CA ASP A 91 -5.84 15.98 -4.94
C ASP A 91 -5.61 17.50 -4.78
N PRO A 92 -5.68 18.29 -5.87
CA PRO A 92 -5.42 19.73 -5.83
C PRO A 92 -6.30 20.49 -4.84
N GLU A 93 -7.56 20.09 -4.68
CA GLU A 93 -8.50 20.75 -3.77
C GLU A 93 -8.11 20.48 -2.31
N LEU A 94 -7.87 19.21 -1.96
CA LEU A 94 -7.46 18.83 -0.61
C LEU A 94 -6.12 19.47 -0.25
N ARG A 95 -5.16 19.50 -1.18
CA ARG A 95 -3.87 20.19 -1.00
C ARG A 95 -4.05 21.68 -0.74
N LYS A 96 -4.90 22.37 -1.50
CA LYS A 96 -5.21 23.80 -1.27
C LYS A 96 -5.82 24.02 0.11
N ALA A 97 -6.75 23.17 0.55
CA ALA A 97 -7.36 23.26 1.88
C ALA A 97 -6.33 23.05 3.00
N ILE A 98 -5.46 22.04 2.86
CA ILE A 98 -4.35 21.75 3.78
C ILE A 98 -3.39 22.93 3.87
N GLN A 99 -2.94 23.45 2.73
CA GLN A 99 -2.03 24.60 2.69
C GLN A 99 -2.63 25.83 3.38
N LYS A 100 -3.91 26.11 3.15
CA LYS A 100 -4.63 27.23 3.76
C LYS A 100 -4.70 27.10 5.29
N ARG A 101 -5.02 25.90 5.79
CA ARG A 101 -5.00 25.58 7.23
C ARG A 101 -3.60 25.74 7.82
N ASP A 102 -2.57 25.20 7.16
CA ASP A 102 -1.21 25.18 7.67
C ASP A 102 -0.56 26.57 7.66
N ALA A 103 -0.84 27.37 6.63
CA ALA A 103 -0.45 28.78 6.59
C ALA A 103 -1.08 29.56 7.75
N PHE A 104 -2.36 29.34 8.03
CA PHE A 104 -3.05 29.98 9.15
C PHE A 104 -2.49 29.52 10.51
N SER A 105 -2.27 28.22 10.68
CA SER A 105 -1.67 27.65 11.91
C SER A 105 -0.29 28.23 12.19
N ARG A 106 0.58 28.31 11.17
CA ARG A 106 1.91 28.94 11.30
C ARG A 106 1.84 30.42 11.65
N ARG A 107 0.85 31.16 11.11
CA ARG A 107 0.63 32.56 11.46
C ARG A 107 0.21 32.72 12.93
N LEU A 108 -0.60 31.80 13.46
CA LEU A 108 -0.98 31.80 14.86
C LEU A 108 0.20 31.46 15.78
N GLN A 109 1.02 30.47 15.42
CA GLN A 109 2.22 30.11 16.19
C GLN A 109 3.22 31.27 16.34
N ARG A 110 3.29 32.17 15.34
CA ARG A 110 4.15 33.37 15.39
C ARG A 110 3.57 34.50 16.24
N ARG A 111 2.28 34.45 16.61
CA ARG A 111 1.64 35.47 17.43
C ARG A 111 1.76 35.12 18.91
N ARG A 112 2.04 36.12 19.75
CA ARG A 112 2.12 35.98 21.22
C ARG A 112 0.78 35.73 21.91
N LYS A 113 -0.35 36.15 21.31
CA LYS A 113 -1.71 35.96 21.84
C LYS A 113 -2.65 35.49 20.75
N THR A 114 -3.37 34.40 21.03
CA THR A 114 -4.43 33.83 20.21
C THR A 114 -5.78 34.32 20.71
N THR A 115 -6.66 34.75 19.81
CA THR A 115 -8.03 35.17 20.18
C THR A 115 -9.03 34.02 20.02
N GLY A 116 -10.19 34.09 20.67
CA GLY A 116 -11.28 33.12 20.47
C GLY A 116 -11.68 33.00 18.99
N ARG A 117 -11.76 34.13 18.29
CA ARG A 117 -12.06 34.22 16.85
C ARG A 117 -10.99 33.52 15.98
N ASP A 118 -9.73 33.52 16.41
CA ASP A 118 -8.66 32.78 15.74
C ASP A 118 -8.82 31.25 15.92
N SER A 119 -9.23 30.82 17.11
CA SER A 119 -9.54 29.42 17.41
C SER A 119 -10.69 28.90 16.53
N ASP A 120 -11.78 29.67 16.44
CA ASP A 120 -12.95 29.33 15.61
C ASP A 120 -12.58 29.22 14.14
N ARG A 121 -11.75 30.16 13.66
CA ARG A 121 -11.27 30.14 12.27
C ARG A 121 -10.39 28.93 12.00
N LEU A 122 -9.50 28.56 12.93
CA LEU A 122 -8.68 27.36 12.81
C LEU A 122 -9.55 26.09 12.80
N ALA A 123 -10.56 26.02 13.68
CA ALA A 123 -11.51 24.91 13.72
C ALA A 123 -12.29 24.78 12.39
N LYS A 124 -12.73 25.90 11.82
CA LYS A 124 -13.39 25.94 10.50
C LYS A 124 -12.47 25.42 9.38
N LEU A 125 -11.20 25.83 9.38
CA LEU A 125 -10.21 25.34 8.40
C LEU A 125 -9.90 23.86 8.57
N LYS A 126 -9.83 23.35 9.81
CA LYS A 126 -9.71 21.91 10.09
C LYS A 126 -10.90 21.14 9.54
N ARG A 127 -12.13 21.61 9.80
CA ARG A 127 -13.37 21.01 9.27
C ARG A 127 -13.38 21.00 7.73
N GLN A 128 -12.96 22.09 7.08
CA GLN A 128 -12.86 22.14 5.62
C GLN A 128 -11.93 21.07 5.05
N VAL A 129 -10.76 20.84 5.68
CA VAL A 129 -9.84 19.77 5.28
C VAL A 129 -10.49 18.39 5.45
N THR A 130 -11.13 18.14 6.61
CA THR A 130 -11.79 16.86 6.88
C THR A 130 -12.92 16.60 5.88
N ASN A 131 -13.76 17.60 5.62
CA ASN A 131 -14.89 17.47 4.70
C ASN A 131 -14.43 17.22 3.26
N ALA A 132 -13.41 17.96 2.79
CA ALA A 132 -12.83 17.76 1.46
C ALA A 132 -12.25 16.35 1.32
N ARG A 133 -11.48 15.89 2.31
CA ARG A 133 -10.92 14.54 2.33
C ARG A 133 -12.02 13.48 2.30
N ASN A 134 -13.03 13.59 3.15
CA ASN A 134 -14.10 12.61 3.24
C ASN A 134 -14.90 12.53 1.94
N ARG A 135 -15.18 13.68 1.30
CA ARG A 135 -15.86 13.72 0.00
C ARG A 135 -15.06 13.01 -1.08
N LEU A 136 -13.75 13.27 -1.18
CA LEU A 136 -12.88 12.62 -2.16
C LEU A 136 -12.75 11.12 -1.91
N LEU A 137 -12.61 10.70 -0.64
CA LEU A 137 -12.60 9.27 -0.27
C LEU A 137 -13.94 8.59 -0.56
N TYR A 138 -15.06 9.30 -0.42
CA TYR A 138 -16.37 8.77 -0.80
C TYR A 138 -16.48 8.60 -2.31
N ALA A 139 -16.11 9.60 -3.09
CA ALA A 139 -16.12 9.52 -4.56
C ALA A 139 -15.16 8.45 -5.10
N LEU A 140 -14.00 8.26 -4.46
CA LEU A 140 -13.09 7.15 -4.79
C LEU A 140 -13.74 5.80 -4.48
N ARG A 141 -14.35 5.63 -3.30
CA ARG A 141 -15.04 4.38 -2.95
C ARG A 141 -16.20 4.08 -3.89
N GLN A 142 -16.94 5.10 -4.33
CA GLN A 142 -18.01 4.91 -5.31
C GLN A 142 -17.44 4.45 -6.64
N ARG A 143 -16.42 5.13 -7.17
CA ARG A 143 -15.74 4.67 -8.40
C ARG A 143 -15.21 3.26 -8.31
N VAL A 144 -14.54 2.90 -7.21
CA VAL A 144 -14.04 1.52 -7.01
C VAL A 144 -15.19 0.51 -6.95
N ARG A 145 -16.36 0.89 -6.44
CA ARG A 145 -17.55 0.04 -6.43
C ARG A 145 -18.22 -0.04 -7.81
N GLU A 146 -18.23 1.04 -8.57
CA GLU A 146 -18.75 1.09 -9.93
C GLU A 146 -17.84 0.35 -10.92
N GLU A 147 -16.52 0.44 -10.73
CA GLU A 147 -15.51 -0.34 -11.46
C GLU A 147 -15.46 -1.81 -10.99
N SER A 148 -16.04 -2.12 -9.82
CA SER A 148 -16.23 -3.49 -9.37
C SER A 148 -17.38 -4.08 -10.19
N ASP A 149 -17.03 -4.79 -11.23
CA ASP A 149 -17.95 -5.31 -12.23
C ASP A 149 -19.06 -6.16 -11.60
N GLU A 150 -20.31 -5.92 -12.00
CA GLU A 150 -21.44 -6.80 -11.65
C GLU A 150 -21.16 -8.21 -12.17
N GLU A 151 -20.46 -8.33 -13.30
CA GLU A 151 -20.01 -9.61 -13.85
C GLU A 151 -19.07 -10.34 -12.89
N GLN A 152 -18.12 -9.64 -12.24
CA GLN A 152 -17.22 -10.27 -11.28
C GLN A 152 -17.97 -10.77 -10.03
N ALA A 153 -18.99 -10.04 -9.59
CA ALA A 153 -19.84 -10.46 -8.48
C ALA A 153 -20.66 -11.72 -8.84
N VAL A 154 -21.20 -11.79 -10.05
CA VAL A 154 -21.90 -12.98 -10.55
C VAL A 154 -20.95 -14.17 -10.65
N LEU A 155 -19.77 -13.98 -11.25
CA LEU A 155 -18.73 -15.01 -11.34
C LEU A 155 -18.31 -15.54 -9.97
N ASP A 156 -18.17 -14.66 -8.96
CA ASP A 156 -17.80 -15.07 -7.61
C ASP A 156 -18.93 -15.85 -6.90
N ILE A 157 -20.20 -15.48 -7.13
CA ILE A 157 -21.35 -16.23 -6.63
C ILE A 157 -21.45 -17.61 -7.30
N GLU A 158 -21.32 -17.66 -8.64
CA GLU A 158 -21.34 -18.92 -9.39
C GLU A 158 -20.21 -19.85 -8.94
N ARG A 159 -19.02 -19.33 -8.67
CA ARG A 159 -17.89 -20.08 -8.09
C ARG A 159 -18.20 -20.65 -6.70
N GLN A 160 -18.81 -19.85 -5.82
CA GLN A 160 -19.24 -20.33 -4.51
C GLN A 160 -20.25 -21.47 -4.61
N LEU A 161 -21.22 -21.35 -5.51
CA LEU A 161 -22.23 -22.38 -5.76
C LEU A 161 -21.61 -23.65 -6.39
N ALA A 162 -20.60 -23.50 -7.24
CA ALA A 162 -19.84 -24.61 -7.82
C ALA A 162 -18.89 -25.29 -6.81
N GLY A 163 -18.70 -24.72 -5.61
CA GLY A 163 -17.86 -25.29 -4.56
C GLY A 163 -16.36 -25.08 -4.75
N THR A 164 -15.95 -24.29 -5.75
CA THR A 164 -14.54 -24.07 -6.10
C THR A 164 -14.18 -22.59 -6.03
N SER A 165 -13.05 -22.28 -5.42
CA SER A 165 -12.45 -20.93 -5.45
C SER A 165 -11.56 -20.69 -6.67
N LEU A 166 -11.10 -21.78 -7.31
CA LEU A 166 -10.26 -21.74 -8.50
C LEU A 166 -11.06 -22.42 -9.62
N PRO A 167 -11.75 -21.63 -10.47
CA PRO A 167 -12.80 -22.15 -11.35
C PRO A 167 -12.25 -23.17 -12.34
N ASP A 168 -11.16 -22.85 -13.02
CA ASP A 168 -10.66 -23.60 -14.18
C ASP A 168 -9.14 -23.86 -14.12
N GLU A 169 -8.68 -24.90 -14.82
CA GLU A 169 -7.24 -25.20 -14.97
C GLU A 169 -6.49 -24.02 -15.60
N GLU A 170 -7.10 -23.28 -16.53
CA GLU A 170 -6.50 -22.10 -17.15
C GLU A 170 -6.28 -20.96 -16.15
N ALA A 171 -7.20 -20.78 -15.19
CA ALA A 171 -7.05 -19.81 -14.09
C ALA A 171 -5.96 -20.26 -13.10
N LYS A 172 -5.85 -21.56 -12.83
CA LYS A 172 -4.77 -22.14 -12.02
C LYS A 172 -3.41 -21.94 -12.70
N GLU A 173 -3.32 -22.15 -14.00
CA GLU A 173 -2.12 -21.93 -14.81
C GLU A 173 -1.74 -20.44 -14.84
N GLN A 174 -2.70 -19.53 -14.99
CA GLN A 174 -2.44 -18.09 -14.91
C GLN A 174 -1.94 -17.66 -13.52
N ILE A 175 -2.53 -18.16 -12.44
CA ILE A 175 -2.07 -17.88 -11.08
C ILE A 175 -0.68 -18.46 -10.86
N GLN A 176 -0.43 -19.69 -11.31
CA GLN A 176 0.91 -20.29 -11.29
C GLN A 176 1.92 -19.48 -12.09
N ALA A 177 1.55 -18.91 -13.25
CA ALA A 177 2.45 -18.11 -14.06
C ALA A 177 2.71 -16.72 -13.45
N THR A 178 1.67 -16.09 -12.89
CA THR A 178 1.69 -14.71 -12.38
C THR A 178 2.34 -14.62 -11.01
N GLU A 179 1.90 -15.47 -10.09
CA GLU A 179 2.40 -15.53 -8.70
C GLU A 179 3.57 -16.50 -8.56
N HIS A 180 3.90 -17.24 -9.63
CA HIS A 180 4.93 -18.27 -9.63
C HIS A 180 4.77 -19.33 -8.54
N LEU A 181 3.52 -19.69 -8.25
CA LEU A 181 3.20 -20.72 -7.27
C LEU A 181 3.59 -22.09 -7.78
N LEU A 182 4.09 -22.93 -6.88
CA LEU A 182 4.33 -24.34 -7.15
C LEU A 182 2.98 -25.06 -7.41
N PRO A 183 2.95 -26.13 -8.21
CA PRO A 183 1.73 -26.92 -8.41
C PRO A 183 1.11 -27.41 -7.10
N GLN A 184 1.95 -27.76 -6.12
CA GLN A 184 1.53 -28.18 -4.79
C GLN A 184 0.90 -27.03 -3.99
N GLN A 185 1.38 -25.79 -4.14
CA GLN A 185 0.76 -24.60 -3.54
C GLN A 185 -0.63 -24.35 -4.13
N THR A 186 -0.76 -24.50 -5.45
CA THR A 186 -2.03 -24.31 -6.16
C THR A 186 -3.06 -25.36 -5.73
N SER A 187 -2.63 -26.62 -5.62
CA SER A 187 -3.46 -27.72 -5.12
C SER A 187 -3.89 -27.49 -3.67
N LEU A 188 -2.96 -27.08 -2.80
CA LEU A 188 -3.24 -26.75 -1.41
C LEU A 188 -4.30 -25.65 -1.29
N ILE A 189 -4.09 -24.52 -1.96
CA ILE A 189 -5.01 -23.38 -1.93
C ILE A 189 -6.38 -23.81 -2.48
N GLY A 190 -6.40 -24.52 -3.61
CA GLY A 190 -7.63 -25.00 -4.23
C GLY A 190 -8.46 -25.89 -3.31
N LYS A 191 -7.81 -26.78 -2.53
CA LYS A 191 -8.51 -27.67 -1.59
C LYS A 191 -8.94 -26.96 -0.30
N LEU A 192 -8.11 -26.07 0.26
CA LEU A 192 -8.43 -25.30 1.46
C LEU A 192 -9.57 -24.30 1.24
N MET A 193 -9.66 -23.72 0.05
CA MET A 193 -10.60 -22.67 -0.31
C MET A 193 -11.83 -23.22 -1.05
N THR A 194 -12.15 -24.51 -0.89
CA THR A 194 -13.43 -25.07 -1.38
C THR A 194 -14.59 -24.58 -0.53
N TRP A 195 -15.80 -24.55 -1.08
CA TRP A 195 -17.02 -24.20 -0.34
C TRP A 195 -17.93 -25.43 -0.18
N PRO A 196 -18.72 -25.54 0.91
CA PRO A 196 -19.72 -26.60 1.03
C PRO A 196 -20.80 -26.42 -0.05
N THR A 197 -21.01 -27.45 -0.87
CA THR A 197 -22.03 -27.45 -1.93
C THR A 197 -23.28 -28.24 -1.54
N SER A 198 -23.20 -29.01 -0.46
CA SER A 198 -24.33 -29.78 0.09
C SER A 198 -24.44 -29.59 1.60
N LEU A 199 -25.62 -29.87 2.15
CA LEU A 199 -25.88 -29.90 3.59
C LEU A 199 -25.53 -31.26 4.22
N SER A 200 -24.91 -32.17 3.46
CA SER A 200 -24.54 -33.51 3.90
C SER A 200 -23.30 -33.47 4.78
N VAL A 201 -23.35 -34.14 5.93
CA VAL A 201 -22.20 -34.25 6.85
C VAL A 201 -21.08 -35.06 6.21
N GLU A 202 -21.42 -36.11 5.46
CA GLU A 202 -20.47 -36.98 4.77
C GLU A 202 -19.69 -36.24 3.68
N ASP A 203 -20.35 -35.36 2.92
CA ASP A 203 -19.69 -34.56 1.88
C ASP A 203 -18.78 -33.50 2.50
N GLU A 204 -19.22 -32.88 3.60
CA GLU A 204 -18.38 -31.93 4.36
C GLU A 204 -17.16 -32.62 4.98
N TRP A 205 -17.32 -33.84 5.49
CA TRP A 205 -16.21 -34.65 5.99
C TRP A 205 -15.22 -35.00 4.87
N ARG A 206 -15.73 -35.39 3.69
CA ARG A 206 -14.88 -35.66 2.52
C ARG A 206 -14.09 -34.42 2.10
N ARG A 207 -14.74 -33.27 1.98
CA ARG A 207 -14.10 -31.98 1.65
C ARG A 207 -12.98 -31.64 2.63
N ARG A 208 -13.25 -31.78 3.94
CA ARG A 208 -12.24 -31.55 5.00
C ARG A 208 -11.08 -32.54 4.94
N ASN A 209 -11.34 -33.81 4.67
CA ASN A 209 -10.29 -34.82 4.54
C ASN A 209 -9.41 -34.53 3.33
N GLU A 210 -9.99 -34.13 2.19
CA GLU A 210 -9.22 -33.73 1.01
C GLU A 210 -8.34 -32.51 1.28
N ALA A 211 -8.83 -31.52 2.02
CA ALA A 211 -8.02 -30.37 2.44
C ALA A 211 -6.89 -30.77 3.39
N THR A 212 -7.16 -31.70 4.31
CA THR A 212 -6.14 -32.22 5.25
C THR A 212 -5.05 -32.99 4.51
N GLU A 213 -5.41 -33.83 3.54
CA GLU A 213 -4.44 -34.54 2.69
C GLU A 213 -3.64 -33.55 1.83
N ALA A 214 -4.25 -32.49 1.31
CA ALA A 214 -3.52 -31.45 0.58
C ALA A 214 -2.49 -30.73 1.46
N VAL A 215 -2.83 -30.41 2.71
CA VAL A 215 -1.88 -29.85 3.70
C VAL A 215 -0.73 -30.82 3.94
N ARG A 216 -1.04 -32.10 4.19
CA ARG A 216 -0.03 -33.15 4.41
C ARG A 216 0.95 -33.24 3.24
N LEU A 217 0.43 -33.30 2.01
CA LEU A 217 1.26 -33.37 0.80
C LEU A 217 2.11 -32.12 0.60
N TYR A 218 1.63 -30.97 1.06
CA TYR A 218 2.35 -29.72 0.96
C TYR A 218 3.49 -29.59 1.98
N CYS A 219 3.33 -30.15 3.18
CA CYS A 219 4.35 -30.07 4.23
C CYS A 219 5.71 -30.64 3.82
N ASP A 220 5.76 -31.56 2.85
CA ASP A 220 6.99 -32.15 2.31
C ASP A 220 7.65 -31.29 1.21
N VAL A 221 7.02 -30.17 0.82
CA VAL A 221 7.51 -29.29 -0.25
C VAL A 221 8.46 -28.25 0.31
N LEU A 222 9.70 -28.27 -0.19
CA LEU A 222 10.68 -27.21 0.11
C LEU A 222 10.36 -25.96 -0.72
N GLU A 223 9.62 -25.04 -0.12
CA GLU A 223 9.53 -23.66 -0.59
C GLU A 223 10.94 -23.05 -0.57
N GLY A 224 11.56 -22.87 -1.73
CA GLY A 224 12.89 -22.26 -1.81
C GLY A 224 12.95 -20.89 -1.10
N GLY A 225 14.16 -20.44 -0.76
CA GLY A 225 14.36 -19.15 -0.09
C GLY A 225 13.90 -17.94 -0.93
N PRO A 226 13.82 -16.74 -0.31
CA PRO A 226 13.34 -15.52 -0.96
C PRO A 226 14.00 -15.31 -2.32
N ARG A 227 13.18 -15.03 -3.34
CA ARG A 227 13.65 -14.77 -4.71
C ARG A 227 14.74 -13.71 -4.69
N ARG A 228 15.99 -14.10 -4.95
CA ARG A 228 17.07 -13.15 -5.20
C ARG A 228 16.63 -12.28 -6.38
N GLY A 229 16.38 -11.00 -6.11
CA GLY A 229 15.93 -10.04 -7.12
C GLY A 229 16.82 -10.11 -8.36
N ARG A 230 16.17 -10.05 -9.53
CA ARG A 230 16.84 -9.95 -10.84
C ARG A 230 17.92 -8.85 -10.75
N ARG A 231 19.17 -9.23 -11.07
CA ARG A 231 20.28 -8.31 -11.27
C ARG A 231 20.05 -7.44 -12.50
#